data_AF-A0A3P6V3C5-F1
#
_entry.id   AF-A0A3P6V3C5-F1
#
_cell.length_a   1.000
_cell.length_b   1.000
_cell.length_c   1.000
_cell.angle_alpha   90.00
_cell.angle_beta   90.00
_cell.angle_gamma   90.00
#
_symmetry.space_group_name_H-M   'P 1'
#
loop_
_entity.id
_entity.type
_entity.pdbx_description
1 polymer ?
#
loop_
_entity_poly.entity_id
_entity_poly.type
_entity_poly.pdbx_seq_one_letter_code
_entity_poly.pdbx_strand_id
1 'polypeptide(L)'
;RFPKYADLVQAPTGIEVRTCGHYAHVECYKAYVKTLLESPPPSLDPLEVRIEISCPVCRAPVHTLLPLAPKTGVEKMRPGILYQKDNYTQLVKEVERFINSDGSHIQGNGQTEFAAYQELFLNFTVLCHKWTAYRSNFSDNTPKRGQIFAFGLAKGNFERNLLLAESNFSDNCYHELPAEHIIYGARYQGTKRDVNFMVYQWRHLVFGFDQKQLPAEHVLEDNRTQYYPVNDTDILASSTVEEKVAKMRMDHDIELEIGTPMVMFDLKTTLIRISSYIITSDSLNNDDMRNLLSFVYQIVLYAGIVRAAIVAALHMPLSQLERTKSLTLSNEVFTLAVKGVINRLFSRPHLKAENILPKDGNEVDFEKALSYACIDLSRFTAQLWHECGIHKHDQDRSVVSRATFMEIYKLLTDNDELSLKFLPHVHIEKWVDAVLQWISCKNFVENLHKEPLSWRSFKLLTLPKSYDDLFARFFGLPCVACGLAPRMPFICLLCGQLSCLDGCCTISAAGSTAANEVERHALVCSSGVGCFLSLNTSLIVIVCNRKAALWGSVYLDVHGEEDRNLRRGKPLFLSKRRVERLTADWTMQSFEHLVVNFFNFDDLMSYLRDAHYVLQ
;
A
#
# COMPACT_ATOMS: atom_id res chain seq x y z
N ARG A 1 34.49 -3.26 5.17
CA ARG A 1 34.40 -2.09 6.09
C ARG A 1 32.99 -1.55 5.96
N PHE A 2 32.06 -1.92 6.84
CA PHE A 2 30.72 -1.35 6.81
C PHE A 2 30.72 -0.02 7.57
N PRO A 3 30.43 1.11 6.94
CA PRO A 3 30.33 2.35 7.68
C PRO A 3 28.93 2.49 8.31
N LYS A 4 28.87 2.91 9.58
CA LYS A 4 27.64 3.12 10.35
C LYS A 4 27.02 4.49 10.03
N TYR A 5 26.18 4.55 8.99
CA TYR A 5 25.41 5.75 8.65
C TYR A 5 23.90 5.45 8.70
N ALA A 6 23.09 6.47 8.99
CA ALA A 6 21.63 6.42 8.91
C ALA A 6 21.06 7.77 8.40
N ASP A 7 19.94 7.75 7.68
CA ASP A 7 19.22 8.92 7.13
C ASP A 7 18.12 9.40 8.10
N LEU A 8 17.75 10.67 8.14
CA LEU A 8 16.76 11.19 9.12
C LEU A 8 15.34 11.21 8.55
N VAL A 9 14.34 10.71 9.30
CA VAL A 9 12.99 10.42 8.79
C VAL A 9 11.87 11.37 9.27
N GLN A 10 10.99 11.87 8.37
CA GLN A 10 9.68 12.48 8.71
C GLN A 10 8.55 11.49 8.41
N ALA A 11 7.70 11.17 9.40
CA ALA A 11 6.60 10.20 9.26
C ALA A 11 5.24 10.80 9.65
N PRO A 12 4.47 11.35 8.69
CA PRO A 12 3.06 11.66 8.92
C PRO A 12 2.19 10.40 8.82
N THR A 13 1.03 10.49 9.45
CA THR A 13 -0.07 9.52 9.57
C THR A 13 -0.04 8.30 8.62
N GLY A 14 0.62 7.24 9.08
CA GLY A 14 0.15 5.86 8.87
C GLY A 14 0.97 4.93 7.99
N ILE A 15 1.68 5.36 6.95
CA ILE A 15 2.42 4.44 6.04
C ILE A 15 3.68 5.06 5.38
N GLU A 16 3.92 6.37 5.52
CA GLU A 16 4.98 7.07 4.74
C GLU A 16 6.27 7.28 5.55
N VAL A 17 7.41 7.02 4.90
CA VAL A 17 8.76 7.31 5.42
C VAL A 17 9.42 8.29 4.46
N ARG A 18 9.70 9.51 4.93
CA ARG A 18 10.44 10.51 4.17
C ARG A 18 11.78 10.72 4.79
N THR A 19 12.77 11.12 4.02
CA THR A 19 14.04 11.53 4.61
C THR A 19 14.38 12.97 4.30
N CYS A 20 15.27 13.56 5.09
CA CYS A 20 15.85 14.86 4.76
C CYS A 20 17.13 14.74 3.92
N GLY A 21 17.61 13.51 3.66
CA GLY A 21 18.81 13.20 2.88
C GLY A 21 20.14 13.50 3.59
N HIS A 22 20.11 13.86 4.88
CA HIS A 22 21.32 14.11 5.65
C HIS A 22 21.68 12.90 6.51
N TYR A 23 22.95 12.55 6.47
CA TYR A 23 23.48 11.42 7.23
C TYR A 23 23.92 11.83 8.64
N ALA A 24 23.67 10.95 9.61
CA ALA A 24 24.21 11.08 10.95
C ALA A 24 24.85 9.76 11.42
N HIS A 25 25.91 9.87 12.23
CA HIS A 25 26.37 8.74 13.03
C HIS A 25 25.37 8.52 14.17
N VAL A 26 24.99 7.26 14.41
CA VAL A 26 24.02 6.89 15.46
C VAL A 26 24.42 7.44 16.83
N GLU A 27 25.70 7.37 17.18
CA GLU A 27 26.22 7.87 18.47
C GLU A 27 26.12 9.40 18.57
N CYS A 28 26.46 10.13 17.50
CA CYS A 28 26.35 11.59 17.47
C CYS A 28 24.89 12.05 17.58
N TYR A 29 23.98 11.34 16.91
CA TYR A 29 22.55 11.62 16.99
C TYR A 29 21.99 11.35 18.40
N LYS A 30 22.34 10.23 19.02
CA LYS A 30 21.96 9.93 20.41
C LYS A 30 22.41 11.04 21.36
N ALA A 31 23.65 11.52 21.21
CA ALA A 31 24.17 12.63 22.00
C ALA A 31 23.38 13.93 21.76
N TYR A 32 23.08 14.25 20.50
CA TYR A 32 22.27 15.41 20.13
C TYR A 32 20.87 15.38 20.75
N VAL A 33 20.12 14.28 20.61
CA VAL A 33 18.77 14.16 21.18
C VAL A 33 18.81 14.32 22.70
N LYS A 34 19.82 13.75 23.35
CA LYS A 34 19.99 13.89 24.81
C LYS A 34 20.17 15.35 25.26
N THR A 35 20.78 16.21 24.42
CA THR A 35 20.89 17.65 24.71
C THR A 35 19.58 18.41 24.57
N LEU A 36 18.62 17.88 23.81
CA LEU A 36 17.30 18.50 23.59
C LEU A 36 16.27 18.08 24.63
N LEU A 37 16.48 16.97 25.32
CA LEU A 37 15.58 16.48 26.36
C LEU A 37 15.86 17.23 27.68
N GLU A 38 14.93 18.08 28.10
CA GLU A 38 14.92 18.62 29.47
C GLU A 38 14.54 17.47 30.43
N SER A 39 15.51 16.96 31.19
CA SER A 39 15.33 15.91 32.21
C SER A 39 14.76 14.56 31.71
N PRO A 40 15.49 13.80 30.86
CA PRO A 40 15.03 12.49 30.40
C PRO A 40 14.96 11.45 31.54
N PRO A 41 13.98 10.52 31.52
CA PRO A 41 13.99 9.37 32.42
C PRO A 41 15.29 8.58 32.24
N PRO A 42 15.92 8.08 33.33
CA PRO A 42 17.22 7.41 33.26
C PRO A 42 17.24 6.13 32.39
N SER A 43 16.08 5.58 32.03
CA SER A 43 15.91 4.37 31.23
C SER A 43 15.36 4.58 29.80
N LEU A 44 15.18 5.83 29.36
CA LEU A 44 14.61 6.13 28.03
C LEU A 44 15.71 6.13 26.96
N ASP A 45 15.66 5.23 25.97
CA ASP A 45 16.56 5.34 24.79
C ASP A 45 16.09 6.55 23.95
N PRO A 46 16.95 7.57 23.72
CA PRO A 46 16.62 8.71 22.88
C PRO A 46 16.15 8.35 21.46
N LEU A 47 16.47 7.15 20.96
CA LEU A 47 15.96 6.66 19.67
C LEU A 47 14.50 6.21 19.71
N GLU A 48 13.94 5.91 20.90
CA GLU A 48 12.60 5.35 21.04
C GLU A 48 11.51 6.39 21.29
N VAL A 49 11.89 7.65 21.56
CA VAL A 49 10.94 8.70 21.91
C VAL A 49 10.33 9.29 20.65
N ARG A 50 8.99 9.35 20.57
CA ARG A 50 8.27 10.06 19.50
C ARG A 50 8.32 11.57 19.75
N ILE A 51 9.51 12.16 19.63
CA ILE A 51 9.70 13.61 19.70
C ILE A 51 10.13 14.10 18.33
N GLU A 52 9.46 15.15 17.88
CA GLU A 52 9.85 15.90 16.69
C GLU A 52 11.09 16.72 17.05
N ILE A 53 12.22 16.36 16.47
CA ILE A 53 13.48 17.08 16.67
C ILE A 53 13.91 17.74 15.36
N SER A 54 14.71 18.77 15.45
CA SER A 54 15.29 19.39 14.26
C SER A 54 16.48 18.57 13.75
N CYS A 55 16.56 18.34 12.43
CA CYS A 55 17.78 17.84 11.81
C CYS A 55 18.97 18.75 12.18
N PRO A 56 20.10 18.21 12.67
CA PRO A 56 21.28 19.03 13.01
C PRO A 56 21.85 19.84 11.85
N VAL A 57 21.56 19.43 10.60
CA VAL A 57 22.10 20.05 9.39
C VAL A 57 21.10 21.02 8.77
N CYS A 58 19.95 20.54 8.31
CA CYS A 58 18.96 21.38 7.61
C CYS A 58 17.84 21.94 8.49
N ARG A 59 17.80 21.56 9.78
CA ARG A 59 16.75 21.94 10.74
C ARG A 59 15.32 21.51 10.37
N ALA A 60 15.14 20.70 9.33
CA ALA A 60 13.86 20.08 9.03
C ALA A 60 13.39 19.19 10.20
N PRO A 61 12.08 19.07 10.45
CA PRO A 61 11.55 18.20 11.49
C PRO A 61 11.78 16.72 11.14
N VAL A 62 12.34 15.97 12.09
CA VAL A 62 12.65 14.55 11.94
C VAL A 62 12.27 13.79 13.21
N HIS A 63 11.92 12.52 13.06
CA HIS A 63 11.40 11.66 14.12
C HIS A 63 12.40 10.58 14.56
N THR A 64 13.19 10.04 13.62
CA THR A 64 14.18 8.99 13.90
C THR A 64 15.19 8.84 12.75
N LEU A 65 16.06 7.84 12.85
CA LEU A 65 17.06 7.43 11.87
C LEU A 65 16.62 6.17 11.10
N LEU A 66 16.80 6.19 9.78
CA LEU A 66 16.72 5.05 8.87
C LEU A 66 18.13 4.49 8.63
N PRO A 67 18.45 3.28 9.11
CA PRO A 67 19.76 2.67 8.87
C PRO A 67 20.06 2.52 7.38
N LEU A 68 21.23 2.99 6.92
CA LEU A 68 21.60 2.88 5.52
C LEU A 68 21.92 1.43 5.15
N ALA A 69 21.54 1.04 3.93
CA ALA A 69 22.01 -0.21 3.34
C ALA A 69 23.56 -0.23 3.38
N PRO A 70 24.18 -1.27 3.96
CA PRO A 70 25.63 -1.37 3.99
C PRO A 70 26.20 -1.42 2.57
N LYS A 71 27.19 -0.57 2.27
CA LYS A 71 27.92 -0.65 0.99
C LYS A 71 28.78 -1.92 1.01
N THR A 72 28.27 -3.00 0.44
CA THR A 72 29.01 -4.22 0.14
C THR A 72 30.02 -3.85 -0.94
N GLY A 73 31.24 -3.46 -0.55
CA GLY A 73 32.36 -3.18 -1.47
C GLY A 73 32.85 -4.42 -2.23
N VAL A 74 31.95 -5.37 -2.50
CA VAL A 74 32.18 -6.58 -3.28
C VAL A 74 32.07 -6.17 -4.74
N GLU A 75 33.14 -6.34 -5.51
CA GLU A 75 33.04 -6.27 -6.97
C GLU A 75 31.98 -7.28 -7.42
N LYS A 76 30.90 -6.79 -8.01
CA LYS A 76 29.84 -7.63 -8.60
C LYS A 76 30.54 -8.64 -9.52
N MET A 77 30.59 -9.90 -9.10
CA MET A 77 31.21 -10.94 -9.91
C MET A 77 30.44 -11.01 -11.24
N ARG A 78 31.14 -11.34 -12.34
CA ARG A 78 30.49 -12.03 -13.46
C ARG A 78 30.45 -13.50 -13.04
N PRO A 79 29.38 -14.00 -12.40
CA PRO A 79 29.21 -15.44 -12.38
C PRO A 79 29.15 -15.88 -13.86
N GLY A 80 29.74 -17.03 -14.19
CA GLY A 80 29.67 -17.64 -15.52
C GLY A 80 28.26 -18.11 -15.88
N ILE A 81 27.24 -17.31 -15.59
CA ILE A 81 25.85 -17.55 -15.97
C ILE A 81 25.81 -17.33 -17.48
N LEU A 82 25.75 -18.43 -18.25
CA LEU A 82 25.29 -18.38 -19.63
C LEU A 82 23.80 -18.00 -19.59
N TYR A 83 23.55 -16.71 -19.47
CA TYR A 83 22.22 -16.12 -19.49
C TYR A 83 21.68 -16.22 -20.91
N GLN A 84 20.65 -17.05 -21.11
CA GLN A 84 19.85 -17.03 -22.34
C GLN A 84 18.57 -16.24 -22.05
N LYS A 85 18.51 -15.00 -22.56
CA LYS A 85 17.39 -14.05 -22.39
C LYS A 85 16.03 -14.67 -22.74
N ASP A 86 16.01 -15.72 -23.55
CA ASP A 86 14.79 -16.36 -24.05
C ASP A 86 14.43 -17.69 -23.39
N ASN A 87 15.23 -18.19 -22.44
CA ASN A 87 14.95 -19.48 -21.78
C ASN A 87 14.08 -19.31 -20.53
N TYR A 88 12.76 -19.35 -20.71
CA TYR A 88 11.77 -19.24 -19.64
C TYR A 88 12.08 -20.14 -18.43
N THR A 89 12.34 -21.44 -18.67
CA THR A 89 12.58 -22.41 -17.59
C THR A 89 13.84 -22.09 -16.79
N GLN A 90 14.89 -21.61 -17.46
CA GLN A 90 16.12 -21.19 -16.79
C GLN A 90 15.88 -19.93 -15.94
N LEU A 91 15.18 -18.93 -16.47
CA LEU A 91 14.84 -17.70 -15.73
C LEU A 91 14.02 -17.99 -14.47
N VAL A 92 13.05 -18.90 -14.56
CA VAL A 92 12.26 -19.34 -13.41
C VAL A 92 13.14 -19.92 -12.30
N LYS A 93 14.05 -20.84 -12.66
CA LYS A 93 14.97 -21.48 -11.72
C LYS A 93 15.96 -20.49 -11.10
N GLU A 94 16.42 -19.52 -11.88
CA GLU A 94 17.35 -18.50 -11.43
C GLU A 94 16.71 -17.58 -10.38
N VAL A 95 15.49 -17.08 -10.63
CA VAL A 95 14.75 -16.28 -9.63
C VAL A 95 14.51 -17.10 -8.36
N GLU A 96 14.09 -18.36 -8.50
CA GLU A 96 13.88 -19.26 -7.35
C GLU A 96 15.17 -19.52 -6.56
N ARG A 97 16.32 -19.63 -7.23
CA ARG A 97 17.64 -19.75 -6.58
C ARG A 97 17.95 -18.50 -5.76
N PHE A 98 17.64 -17.30 -6.25
CA PHE A 98 17.84 -16.07 -5.48
C PHE A 98 16.91 -15.98 -4.28
N ILE A 99 15.65 -16.38 -4.40
CA ILE A 99 14.70 -16.43 -3.27
C ILE A 99 15.20 -17.40 -2.19
N ASN A 100 15.71 -18.56 -2.60
CA ASN A 100 16.24 -19.59 -1.69
C ASN A 100 17.68 -19.32 -1.21
N SER A 101 18.31 -18.22 -1.64
CA SER A 101 19.67 -17.90 -1.20
C SER A 101 19.68 -17.48 0.26
N ASP A 102 20.42 -18.22 1.09
CA ASP A 102 20.66 -17.82 2.47
C ASP A 102 21.48 -16.52 2.46
N GLY A 103 20.92 -15.45 3.03
CA GLY A 103 21.53 -14.11 3.07
C GLY A 103 22.83 -14.01 3.88
N SER A 104 23.40 -15.12 4.34
CA SER A 104 24.59 -15.19 5.18
C SER A 104 25.88 -15.35 4.37
N HIS A 105 26.21 -14.37 3.52
CA HIS A 105 27.54 -14.31 2.89
C HIS A 105 28.57 -13.53 3.71
N ILE A 106 28.23 -13.11 4.93
CA ILE A 106 29.09 -12.26 5.74
C ILE A 106 29.92 -13.15 6.68
N GLN A 107 31.25 -13.16 6.46
CA GLN A 107 32.21 -13.91 7.27
C GLN A 107 33.09 -12.97 8.11
N GLY A 108 33.55 -13.42 9.29
CA GLY A 108 34.49 -12.69 10.15
C GLY A 108 33.89 -11.45 10.82
N ASN A 109 34.70 -10.38 11.00
CA ASN A 109 34.29 -9.12 11.65
C ASN A 109 33.09 -8.41 11.00
N GLY A 110 32.70 -8.78 9.78
CA GLY A 110 31.48 -8.25 9.15
C GLY A 110 30.19 -8.76 9.80
N GLN A 111 30.22 -9.92 10.49
CA GLN A 111 29.02 -10.51 11.10
C GLN A 111 28.49 -9.68 12.26
N THR A 112 29.39 -9.15 13.09
CA THR A 112 29.02 -8.30 14.23
C THR A 112 28.51 -6.93 13.75
N GLU A 113 29.14 -6.34 12.72
CA GLU A 113 28.67 -5.11 12.09
C GLU A 113 27.28 -5.28 11.44
N PHE A 114 27.04 -6.43 10.79
CA PHE A 114 25.76 -6.74 10.17
C PHE A 114 24.66 -7.05 11.19
N ALA A 115 24.97 -7.76 12.27
CA ALA A 115 24.05 -7.98 13.38
C ALA A 115 23.61 -6.65 14.00
N ALA A 116 24.55 -5.71 14.18
CA ALA A 116 24.24 -4.36 14.66
C ALA A 116 23.34 -3.59 13.67
N TYR A 117 23.57 -3.72 12.35
CA TYR A 117 22.67 -3.16 11.34
C TYR A 117 21.25 -3.75 11.44
N GLN A 118 21.13 -5.07 11.56
CA GLN A 118 19.83 -5.76 11.68
C GLN A 118 19.06 -5.30 12.93
N GLU A 119 19.76 -5.13 14.05
CA GLU A 119 19.17 -4.62 15.29
C GLU A 119 18.66 -3.18 15.12
N LEU A 120 19.48 -2.29 14.54
CA LEU A 120 19.07 -0.92 14.25
C LEU A 120 17.85 -0.85 13.33
N PHE A 121 17.83 -1.68 12.28
CA PHE A 121 16.71 -1.71 11.34
C PHE A 121 15.45 -2.31 11.99
N LEU A 122 15.59 -3.29 12.87
CA LEU A 122 14.49 -3.79 13.70
C LEU A 122 13.90 -2.70 14.57
N ASN A 123 14.74 -1.95 15.30
CA ASN A 123 14.27 -0.84 16.13
C ASN A 123 13.54 0.22 15.29
N PHE A 124 14.07 0.58 14.12
CA PHE A 124 13.40 1.47 13.18
C PHE A 124 12.00 0.96 12.79
N THR A 125 11.88 -0.31 12.39
CA THR A 125 10.58 -0.89 11.99
C THR A 125 9.59 -0.98 13.15
N VAL A 126 10.05 -1.29 14.36
CA VAL A 126 9.21 -1.31 15.57
C VAL A 126 8.68 0.08 15.89
N LEU A 127 9.50 1.12 15.78
CA LEU A 127 9.07 2.50 16.00
C LEU A 127 8.05 2.95 14.97
N CYS A 128 8.32 2.69 13.68
CA CYS A 128 7.35 2.96 12.62
C CYS A 128 6.05 2.21 12.88
N HIS A 129 6.10 0.94 13.31
CA HIS A 129 4.89 0.19 13.64
C HIS A 129 4.13 0.81 14.83
N LYS A 130 4.82 1.21 15.90
CA LYS A 130 4.22 1.92 17.04
C LYS A 130 3.56 3.23 16.60
N TRP A 131 4.14 3.95 15.64
CA TRP A 131 3.59 5.21 15.14
C TRP A 131 2.47 5.06 14.12
N THR A 132 2.35 3.90 13.48
CA THR A 132 1.35 3.64 12.43
C THR A 132 0.16 2.85 12.96
N ALA A 133 0.38 1.97 13.94
CA ALA A 133 -0.64 1.23 14.65
C ALA A 133 -1.32 2.08 15.73
N TYR A 134 -2.09 3.08 15.32
CA TYR A 134 -3.04 3.81 16.17
C TYR A 134 -4.22 2.95 16.66
N ARG A 135 -4.14 1.61 16.53
CA ARG A 135 -5.20 0.65 16.87
C ARG A 135 -4.82 -0.09 18.15
N SER A 136 -5.50 0.25 19.26
CA SER A 136 -5.57 -0.50 20.53
C SER A 136 -4.25 -0.74 21.27
N ASN A 137 -4.33 -0.81 22.61
CA ASN A 137 -3.20 -1.07 23.52
C ASN A 137 -2.36 -2.25 23.04
N PHE A 138 -1.09 -2.01 22.71
CA PHE A 138 -0.14 -3.08 22.44
C PHE A 138 0.13 -3.85 23.74
N SER A 139 -0.03 -5.16 23.68
CA SER A 139 0.74 -6.07 24.54
C SER A 139 2.06 -6.36 23.83
N ASP A 140 3.15 -6.49 24.60
CA ASP A 140 4.52 -6.76 24.10
C ASP A 140 4.66 -8.08 23.30
N ASN A 141 3.60 -8.88 23.19
CA ASN A 141 3.57 -10.19 22.55
C ASN A 141 3.10 -10.19 21.07
N THR A 142 2.95 -9.03 20.41
CA THR A 142 2.63 -9.02 18.97
C THR A 142 3.78 -9.58 18.11
N PRO A 143 3.49 -10.48 17.15
CA PRO A 143 4.52 -11.14 16.35
C PRO A 143 5.32 -10.14 15.52
N LYS A 144 6.64 -10.40 15.38
CA LYS A 144 7.58 -9.61 14.57
C LYS A 144 7.15 -9.60 13.10
N ARG A 145 6.27 -8.68 12.69
CA ARG A 145 5.82 -8.48 11.30
C ARG A 145 6.88 -7.79 10.41
N GLY A 146 8.16 -7.85 10.78
CA GLY A 146 9.24 -6.97 10.29
C GLY A 146 9.29 -6.84 8.77
N GLN A 147 9.41 -7.96 8.05
CA GLN A 147 9.53 -7.94 6.59
C GLN A 147 8.23 -7.48 5.89
N ILE A 148 7.07 -8.01 6.26
CA ILE A 148 5.78 -7.64 5.64
C ILE A 148 5.51 -6.14 5.84
N PHE A 149 5.75 -5.64 7.04
CA PHE A 149 5.57 -4.24 7.37
C PHE A 149 6.54 -3.34 6.61
N ALA A 150 7.82 -3.70 6.57
CA ALA A 150 8.83 -2.93 5.82
C ALA A 150 8.52 -2.87 4.31
N PHE A 151 8.04 -3.96 3.70
CA PHE A 151 7.56 -3.91 2.31
C PHE A 151 6.31 -3.05 2.14
N GLY A 152 5.42 -3.01 3.14
CA GLY A 152 4.30 -2.07 3.17
C GLY A 152 4.74 -0.60 3.19
N LEU A 153 5.76 -0.26 3.99
CA LEU A 153 6.36 1.08 4.00
C LEU A 153 6.99 1.43 2.65
N ALA A 154 7.76 0.51 2.05
CA ALA A 154 8.34 0.72 0.73
C ALA A 154 7.25 0.95 -0.33
N LYS A 155 6.19 0.12 -0.34
CA LYS A 155 5.05 0.27 -1.23
C LYS A 155 4.40 1.65 -1.09
N GLY A 156 4.11 2.09 0.13
CA GLY A 156 3.49 3.40 0.39
C GLY A 156 4.34 4.55 -0.15
N ASN A 157 5.66 4.48 0.01
CA ASN A 157 6.57 5.48 -0.55
C ASN A 157 6.57 5.52 -2.08
N PHE A 158 6.55 4.36 -2.75
CA PHE A 158 6.47 4.30 -4.22
C PHE A 158 5.17 4.92 -4.72
N GLU A 159 4.03 4.55 -4.14
CA GLU A 159 2.71 5.06 -4.55
C GLU A 159 2.60 6.58 -4.32
N ARG A 160 3.16 7.09 -3.21
CA ARG A 160 3.27 8.51 -2.95
C ARG A 160 4.14 9.22 -3.99
N ASN A 161 5.32 8.68 -4.29
CA ASN A 161 6.23 9.32 -5.23
C ASN A 161 5.66 9.35 -6.65
N LEU A 162 4.89 8.34 -7.04
CA LEU A 162 4.09 8.35 -8.26
C LEU A 162 3.01 9.44 -8.23
N LEU A 163 2.24 9.55 -7.14
CA LEU A 163 1.23 10.60 -6.96
C LEU A 163 1.83 12.01 -7.05
N LEU A 164 3.02 12.21 -6.48
CA LEU A 164 3.76 13.47 -6.58
C LEU A 164 4.23 13.74 -8.01
N ALA A 165 4.75 12.74 -8.72
CA ALA A 165 5.17 12.89 -10.11
C ALA A 165 4.01 13.19 -11.08
N GLU A 166 2.78 12.79 -10.72
CA GLU A 166 1.56 13.12 -11.46
C GLU A 166 0.99 14.50 -11.10
N SER A 167 1.39 15.04 -9.96
CA SER A 167 0.93 16.33 -9.48
C SER A 167 1.94 17.39 -9.88
N ASN A 168 1.51 18.53 -10.43
CA ASN A 168 2.42 19.64 -10.81
C ASN A 168 3.05 20.35 -9.58
N PHE A 169 3.22 19.67 -8.45
CA PHE A 169 3.84 20.23 -7.26
C PHE A 169 5.35 20.26 -7.45
N SER A 170 5.87 21.46 -7.71
CA SER A 170 7.30 21.75 -7.68
C SER A 170 7.77 21.85 -6.23
N ASP A 171 7.71 20.75 -5.46
CA ASP A 171 8.44 20.73 -4.21
C ASP A 171 9.88 20.29 -4.50
N ASN A 172 10.78 21.28 -4.51
CA ASN A 172 12.22 21.13 -4.74
C ASN A 172 12.95 20.46 -3.57
N CYS A 173 12.24 19.84 -2.63
CA CYS A 173 12.81 18.98 -1.62
C CYS A 173 13.26 17.66 -2.25
N TYR A 174 14.34 17.74 -3.03
CA TYR A 174 15.12 16.60 -3.52
C TYR A 174 15.69 15.86 -2.32
N HIS A 175 14.90 14.95 -1.76
CA HIS A 175 15.38 14.04 -0.73
C HIS A 175 15.60 12.66 -1.34
N GLU A 176 16.71 12.05 -0.96
CA GLU A 176 17.11 10.71 -1.40
C GLU A 176 15.98 9.72 -1.12
N LEU A 177 15.82 8.75 -2.02
CA LEU A 177 14.68 7.84 -2.00
C LEU A 177 14.94 6.75 -0.95
N PRO A 178 14.23 6.74 0.20
CA PRO A 178 14.55 5.84 1.30
C PRO A 178 14.28 4.36 0.99
N ALA A 179 13.55 4.07 -0.09
CA ALA A 179 13.05 2.74 -0.36
C ALA A 179 14.16 1.71 -0.64
N GLU A 180 15.32 2.11 -1.19
CA GLU A 180 16.47 1.21 -1.35
C GLU A 180 16.89 0.61 0.01
N HIS A 181 17.02 1.46 1.03
CA HIS A 181 17.42 1.05 2.38
C HIS A 181 16.32 0.24 3.08
N ILE A 182 15.06 0.59 2.85
CA ILE A 182 13.91 -0.18 3.38
C ILE A 182 13.86 -1.57 2.75
N ILE A 183 14.04 -1.69 1.44
CA ILE A 183 14.05 -2.99 0.72
C ILE A 183 15.21 -3.85 1.19
N TYR A 184 16.40 -3.27 1.35
CA TYR A 184 17.56 -3.98 1.88
C TYR A 184 17.27 -4.53 3.27
N GLY A 185 16.84 -3.68 4.20
CA GLY A 185 16.52 -4.13 5.56
C GLY A 185 15.37 -5.14 5.60
N ALA A 186 14.35 -4.99 4.76
CA ALA A 186 13.22 -5.90 4.66
C ALA A 186 13.65 -7.32 4.27
N ARG A 187 14.58 -7.48 3.31
CA ARG A 187 15.12 -8.81 2.94
C ARG A 187 15.71 -9.51 4.16
N TYR A 188 16.55 -8.81 4.92
CA TYR A 188 17.31 -9.38 6.02
C TYR A 188 16.56 -9.45 7.36
N GLN A 189 15.33 -8.96 7.39
CA GLN A 189 14.36 -9.23 8.46
C GLN A 189 13.41 -10.40 8.14
N GLY A 190 13.50 -10.99 6.94
CA GLY A 190 12.66 -12.10 6.52
C GLY A 190 12.84 -13.33 7.39
N THR A 191 11.73 -13.95 7.79
CA THR A 191 11.73 -15.25 8.47
C THR A 191 11.71 -16.38 7.45
N LYS A 192 11.99 -17.61 7.89
CA LYS A 192 11.81 -18.81 7.06
C LYS A 192 10.38 -18.94 6.51
N ARG A 193 9.37 -18.50 7.29
CA ARG A 193 7.96 -18.46 6.85
C ARG A 193 7.80 -17.52 5.66
N ASP A 194 8.37 -16.33 5.70
CA ASP A 194 8.23 -15.36 4.62
C ASP A 194 8.91 -15.85 3.33
N VAL A 195 10.08 -16.47 3.44
CA VAL A 195 10.77 -17.11 2.31
C VAL A 195 9.91 -18.23 1.71
N ASN A 196 9.39 -19.14 2.55
CA ASN A 196 8.51 -20.22 2.10
C ASN A 196 7.25 -19.68 1.39
N PHE A 197 6.63 -18.63 1.94
CA PHE A 197 5.49 -17.99 1.32
C PHE A 197 5.84 -17.35 -0.03
N MET A 198 7.03 -16.74 -0.15
CA MET A 198 7.50 -16.17 -1.40
C MET A 198 7.77 -17.22 -2.47
N VAL A 199 8.40 -18.35 -2.10
CA VAL A 199 8.58 -19.50 -3.00
C VAL A 199 7.23 -20.03 -3.48
N TYR A 200 6.26 -20.15 -2.57
CA TYR A 200 4.89 -20.50 -2.91
C TYR A 200 4.29 -19.50 -3.93
N GLN A 201 4.36 -18.20 -3.65
CA GLN A 201 3.85 -17.16 -4.57
C GLN A 201 4.54 -17.23 -5.95
N TRP A 202 5.86 -17.36 -5.99
CA TRP A 202 6.64 -17.46 -7.23
C TRP A 202 6.22 -18.68 -8.05
N ARG A 203 6.15 -19.86 -7.42
CA ARG A 203 5.73 -21.09 -8.10
C ARG A 203 4.30 -20.99 -8.63
N HIS A 204 3.40 -20.31 -7.92
CA HIS A 204 2.01 -20.11 -8.38
C HIS A 204 1.91 -19.12 -9.55
N LEU A 205 2.80 -18.13 -9.59
CA LEU A 205 2.95 -17.21 -10.71
C LEU A 205 3.47 -17.93 -11.97
N VAL A 206 4.47 -18.79 -11.84
CA VAL A 206 5.17 -19.38 -12.99
C VAL A 206 4.66 -20.76 -13.44
N PHE A 207 4.01 -21.52 -12.55
CA PHE A 207 3.54 -22.90 -12.81
C PHE A 207 2.07 -23.14 -12.47
N GLY A 208 1.35 -22.14 -11.94
CA GLY A 208 -0.09 -22.23 -11.66
C GLY A 208 -0.52 -23.56 -11.05
N PHE A 209 0.03 -23.98 -9.91
CA PHE A 209 -0.29 -25.25 -9.24
C PHE A 209 0.05 -26.51 -10.04
N ASP A 210 1.33 -26.81 -10.27
CA ASP A 210 1.74 -28.16 -10.69
C ASP A 210 2.15 -28.98 -9.45
N GLN A 211 1.21 -29.73 -8.88
CA GLN A 211 1.49 -30.62 -7.74
C GLN A 211 2.40 -31.81 -8.13
N LYS A 212 2.70 -32.02 -9.42
CA LYS A 212 3.42 -33.21 -9.90
C LYS A 212 4.94 -33.06 -10.02
N GLN A 213 5.54 -31.98 -9.54
CA GLN A 213 7.00 -31.82 -9.53
C GLN A 213 7.57 -31.35 -8.18
N LEU A 214 7.19 -32.00 -7.09
CA LEU A 214 8.18 -32.24 -6.04
C LEU A 214 8.97 -33.49 -6.44
N PRO A 215 10.32 -33.47 -6.45
CA PRO A 215 11.10 -34.70 -6.47
C PRO A 215 10.62 -35.56 -5.31
N ALA A 216 10.05 -36.71 -5.65
CA ALA A 216 9.60 -37.71 -4.71
C ALA A 216 10.81 -38.31 -4.01
N GLU A 217 11.26 -37.68 -2.93
CA GLU A 217 12.17 -38.26 -1.94
C GLU A 217 12.09 -37.41 -0.67
N HIS A 218 10.94 -37.45 -0.01
CA HIS A 218 10.84 -37.72 1.43
C HIS A 218 9.36 -37.89 1.78
N VAL A 219 9.08 -39.14 2.17
CA VAL A 219 7.82 -39.73 2.61
C VAL A 219 6.94 -38.79 3.43
N LEU A 220 5.78 -38.43 2.90
CA LEU A 220 4.55 -38.36 3.68
C LEU A 220 3.54 -39.23 2.96
N GLU A 221 3.40 -40.45 3.48
CA GLU A 221 2.39 -41.41 3.07
C GLU A 221 1.01 -40.77 3.14
N ASP A 222 0.24 -41.17 2.14
CA ASP A 222 -1.18 -41.06 1.95
C ASP A 222 -1.95 -41.29 3.26
N ASN A 223 -2.18 -40.22 4.01
CA ASN A 223 -3.16 -40.18 5.08
C ASN A 223 -4.05 -38.97 4.81
N ARG A 224 -5.20 -39.26 4.19
CA ARG A 224 -6.43 -38.52 4.48
C ARG A 224 -6.64 -38.61 6.00
N THR A 225 -6.03 -37.71 6.75
CA THR A 225 -6.22 -37.61 8.20
C THR A 225 -7.65 -37.18 8.43
N GLN A 226 -8.46 -38.17 8.78
CA GLN A 226 -9.46 -38.02 9.81
C GLN A 226 -8.89 -37.14 10.93
N TYR A 227 -9.71 -36.17 11.33
CA TYR A 227 -9.66 -35.46 12.60
C TYR A 227 -8.87 -36.23 13.68
N TYR A 228 -7.64 -35.82 13.95
CA TYR A 228 -6.96 -36.14 15.19
C TYR A 228 -6.86 -34.83 15.99
N PRO A 229 -7.44 -34.77 17.20
CA PRO A 229 -7.28 -33.61 18.06
C PRO A 229 -5.79 -33.44 18.39
N VAL A 230 -5.36 -32.18 18.43
CA VAL A 230 -4.00 -31.74 18.72
C VAL A 230 -3.48 -32.45 19.97
N ASN A 231 -2.27 -33.02 19.91
CA ASN A 231 -1.59 -33.56 21.09
C ASN A 231 -1.34 -32.42 22.09
N ASP A 232 -2.02 -32.49 23.24
CA ASP A 232 -2.03 -31.48 24.32
C ASP A 232 -0.65 -31.20 24.94
N THR A 233 0.39 -31.99 24.60
CA THR A 233 1.69 -31.92 25.27
C THR A 233 2.54 -30.71 24.88
N ASP A 234 2.46 -30.19 23.65
CA ASP A 234 3.22 -28.99 23.23
C ASP A 234 2.47 -27.68 23.52
N ILE A 235 1.15 -27.76 23.68
CA ILE A 235 0.32 -26.64 24.15
C ILE A 235 0.59 -26.39 25.64
N LEU A 236 0.89 -27.42 26.42
CA LEU A 236 1.17 -27.30 27.86
C LEU A 236 2.52 -26.67 28.20
N ALA A 237 3.43 -26.53 27.23
CA ALA A 237 4.74 -25.89 27.45
C ALA A 237 4.72 -24.34 27.33
N SER A 238 3.63 -23.74 26.85
CA SER A 238 3.43 -22.28 26.83
C SER A 238 2.63 -21.85 28.07
N SER A 239 3.16 -20.86 28.80
CA SER A 239 2.73 -20.52 30.15
C SER A 239 1.50 -19.61 30.23
N THR A 240 1.01 -19.07 29.10
CA THR A 240 -0.15 -18.17 29.09
C THR A 240 -1.22 -18.59 28.06
N VAL A 241 -2.49 -18.31 28.38
CA VAL A 241 -3.63 -18.63 27.51
C VAL A 241 -3.63 -17.75 26.26
N GLU A 242 -3.15 -16.50 26.35
CA GLU A 242 -3.01 -15.61 25.19
C GLU A 242 -1.96 -16.09 24.17
N GLU A 243 -0.83 -16.64 24.61
CA GLU A 243 0.20 -17.18 23.70
C GLU A 243 -0.29 -18.40 22.92
N LYS A 244 -1.08 -19.27 23.56
CA LYS A 244 -1.71 -20.43 22.91
C LYS A 244 -2.71 -19.99 21.82
N VAL A 245 -3.52 -18.97 22.11
CA VAL A 245 -4.48 -18.41 21.14
C VAL A 245 -3.78 -17.68 19.99
N ALA A 246 -2.67 -16.98 20.25
CA ALA A 246 -1.88 -16.31 19.23
C ALA A 246 -1.19 -17.31 18.29
N LYS A 247 -0.61 -18.40 18.82
CA LYS A 247 0.00 -19.46 18.02
C LYS A 247 -1.04 -20.20 17.15
N MET A 248 -2.19 -20.55 17.74
CA MET A 248 -3.30 -21.18 16.99
C MET A 248 -3.83 -20.28 15.87
N ARG A 249 -3.93 -18.96 16.08
CA ARG A 249 -4.30 -18.02 15.01
C ARG A 249 -3.22 -17.91 13.94
N MET A 250 -1.94 -17.86 14.33
CA MET A 250 -0.83 -17.76 13.39
C MET A 250 -0.66 -18.98 12.48
N ASP A 251 -0.92 -20.19 12.99
CA ASP A 251 -0.85 -21.44 12.21
C ASP A 251 -2.11 -21.64 11.36
N HIS A 252 -3.29 -21.21 11.83
CA HIS A 252 -4.51 -21.19 11.03
C HIS A 252 -4.45 -20.15 9.89
N ASP A 253 -3.80 -19.01 10.11
CA ASP A 253 -3.51 -18.01 9.07
C ASP A 253 -2.55 -18.58 7.99
N ILE A 254 -1.61 -19.48 8.34
CA ILE A 254 -0.75 -20.17 7.35
C ILE A 254 -1.58 -21.10 6.46
N GLU A 255 -2.47 -21.90 7.05
CA GLU A 255 -3.34 -22.82 6.31
C GLU A 255 -4.32 -22.08 5.39
N LEU A 256 -4.81 -20.90 5.80
CA LEU A 256 -5.64 -20.01 4.98
C LEU A 256 -4.83 -19.28 3.87
N GLU A 257 -3.58 -18.88 4.15
CA GLU A 257 -2.66 -18.23 3.19
C GLU A 257 -2.23 -19.18 2.05
N ILE A 258 -2.12 -20.49 2.31
CA ILE A 258 -1.77 -21.51 1.31
C ILE A 258 -2.99 -21.91 0.43
N GLY A 259 -4.21 -21.55 0.84
CA GLY A 259 -5.44 -21.79 0.06
C GLY A 259 -5.94 -20.59 -0.76
N THR A 260 -5.44 -19.38 -0.48
CA THR A 260 -5.89 -18.16 -1.17
C THR A 260 -5.24 -18.06 -2.57
N PRO A 261 -6.00 -17.78 -3.65
CA PRO A 261 -5.45 -17.72 -4.99
C PRO A 261 -4.38 -16.63 -5.10
N MET A 262 -3.24 -16.93 -5.73
CA MET A 262 -2.13 -15.97 -5.80
C MET A 262 -2.57 -14.63 -6.43
N VAL A 263 -3.40 -14.70 -7.48
CA VAL A 263 -3.97 -13.54 -8.18
C VAL A 263 -4.83 -12.63 -7.30
N MET A 264 -5.22 -13.07 -6.10
CA MET A 264 -5.98 -12.25 -5.15
C MET A 264 -5.06 -11.49 -4.17
N PHE A 265 -3.76 -11.81 -4.10
CA PHE A 265 -2.82 -11.00 -3.32
C PHE A 265 -2.48 -9.69 -4.01
N ASP A 266 -1.97 -8.74 -3.22
CA ASP A 266 -1.49 -7.45 -3.70
C ASP A 266 -0.25 -7.63 -4.61
N LEU A 267 -0.46 -7.48 -5.92
CA LEU A 267 0.57 -7.73 -6.94
C LEU A 267 1.77 -6.77 -6.84
N LYS A 268 1.55 -5.53 -6.37
CA LYS A 268 2.62 -4.56 -6.09
C LYS A 268 3.54 -5.05 -4.98
N THR A 269 2.97 -5.54 -3.88
CA THR A 269 3.73 -6.14 -2.78
C THR A 269 4.46 -7.41 -3.23
N THR A 270 3.80 -8.27 -4.01
CA THR A 270 4.43 -9.47 -4.60
C THR A 270 5.63 -9.10 -5.48
N LEU A 271 5.50 -8.07 -6.31
CA LEU A 271 6.57 -7.54 -7.14
C LEU A 271 7.76 -7.08 -6.28
N ILE A 272 7.53 -6.27 -5.24
CA ILE A 272 8.60 -5.80 -4.33
C ILE A 272 9.29 -6.98 -3.66
N ARG A 273 8.51 -7.93 -3.12
CA ARG A 273 9.03 -9.11 -2.39
C ARG A 273 9.98 -9.95 -3.25
N ILE A 274 9.57 -10.30 -4.46
CA ILE A 274 10.42 -11.09 -5.36
C ILE A 274 11.62 -10.26 -5.82
N SER A 275 11.39 -9.00 -6.18
CA SER A 275 12.44 -8.10 -6.67
C SER A 275 13.52 -7.82 -5.61
N SER A 276 13.17 -7.80 -4.32
CA SER A 276 14.12 -7.47 -3.25
C SER A 276 15.31 -8.42 -3.21
N TYR A 277 15.11 -9.71 -3.47
CA TYR A 277 16.18 -10.73 -3.46
C TYR A 277 17.12 -10.61 -4.66
N ILE A 278 16.62 -10.06 -5.77
CA ILE A 278 17.41 -9.78 -6.96
C ILE A 278 18.17 -8.45 -6.78
N ILE A 279 17.48 -7.38 -6.35
CA ILE A 279 18.03 -6.02 -6.18
C ILE A 279 19.18 -6.00 -5.18
N THR A 280 19.05 -6.74 -4.07
CA THR A 280 20.04 -6.73 -2.98
C THR A 280 21.11 -7.82 -3.15
N SER A 281 21.14 -8.50 -4.31
CA SER A 281 22.16 -9.53 -4.58
C SER A 281 23.47 -8.89 -5.06
N ASP A 282 24.55 -9.12 -4.33
CA ASP A 282 25.90 -8.67 -4.71
C ASP A 282 26.49 -9.47 -5.89
N SER A 283 25.89 -10.62 -6.24
CA SER A 283 26.42 -11.53 -7.27
C SER A 283 25.97 -11.19 -8.70
N LEU A 284 25.11 -10.17 -8.87
CA LEU A 284 24.57 -9.80 -10.18
C LEU A 284 25.13 -8.47 -10.66
N ASN A 285 25.58 -8.42 -11.91
CA ASN A 285 25.83 -7.16 -12.60
C ASN A 285 24.51 -6.44 -12.91
N ASN A 286 24.58 -5.17 -13.33
CA ASN A 286 23.38 -4.35 -13.55
C ASN A 286 22.51 -4.85 -14.71
N ASP A 287 23.10 -5.44 -15.75
CA ASP A 287 22.37 -5.92 -16.92
C ASP A 287 21.59 -7.21 -16.60
N ASP A 288 22.23 -8.16 -15.91
CA ASP A 288 21.58 -9.40 -15.45
C ASP A 288 20.47 -9.12 -14.44
N MET A 289 20.70 -8.17 -13.54
CA MET A 289 19.70 -7.69 -12.59
C MET A 289 18.50 -7.10 -13.33
N ARG A 290 18.73 -6.20 -14.30
CA ARG A 290 17.66 -5.62 -15.12
C ARG A 290 16.86 -6.71 -15.83
N ASN A 291 17.54 -7.64 -16.49
CA ASN A 291 16.95 -8.73 -17.22
C ASN A 291 16.06 -9.65 -16.35
N LEU A 292 16.53 -10.03 -15.16
CA LEU A 292 15.73 -10.83 -14.21
C LEU A 292 14.54 -10.03 -13.68
N LEU A 293 14.72 -8.74 -13.37
CA LEU A 293 13.63 -7.88 -12.92
C LEU A 293 12.59 -7.65 -14.03
N SER A 294 13.00 -7.52 -15.30
CA SER A 294 12.10 -7.46 -16.46
C SER A 294 11.24 -8.71 -16.52
N PHE A 295 11.85 -9.89 -16.34
CA PHE A 295 11.13 -11.15 -16.34
C PHE A 295 10.14 -11.25 -15.18
N VAL A 296 10.54 -10.90 -13.96
CA VAL A 296 9.65 -10.87 -12.79
C VAL A 296 8.48 -9.91 -13.04
N TYR A 297 8.75 -8.71 -13.57
CA TYR A 297 7.71 -7.75 -13.94
C TYR A 297 6.73 -8.33 -14.96
N GLN A 298 7.21 -8.97 -16.03
CA GLN A 298 6.34 -9.60 -17.03
C GLN A 298 5.46 -10.68 -16.38
N ILE A 299 6.01 -11.55 -15.55
CA ILE A 299 5.22 -12.59 -14.87
C ILE A 299 4.11 -11.99 -13.99
N VAL A 300 4.44 -10.97 -13.18
CA VAL A 300 3.47 -10.31 -12.28
C VAL A 300 2.44 -9.49 -13.09
N LEU A 301 2.84 -8.86 -14.18
CA LEU A 301 1.97 -8.10 -15.08
C LEU A 301 0.87 -8.98 -15.67
N TYR A 302 1.23 -10.17 -16.16
CA TYR A 302 0.28 -11.08 -16.78
C TYR A 302 -0.69 -11.69 -15.75
N ALA A 303 -0.22 -11.95 -14.53
CA ALA A 303 -1.11 -12.26 -13.41
C ALA A 303 -2.08 -11.10 -13.11
N GLY A 304 -1.60 -9.85 -13.19
CA GLY A 304 -2.43 -8.64 -13.08
C GLY A 304 -3.50 -8.51 -14.15
N ILE A 305 -3.16 -8.85 -15.40
CA ILE A 305 -4.12 -8.87 -16.52
C ILE A 305 -5.24 -9.89 -16.24
N VAL A 306 -4.89 -11.11 -15.80
CA VAL A 306 -5.90 -12.14 -15.49
C VAL A 306 -6.75 -11.74 -14.27
N ARG A 307 -6.13 -11.19 -13.22
CA ARG A 307 -6.85 -10.66 -12.06
C ARG A 307 -7.85 -9.58 -12.48
N ALA A 308 -7.41 -8.60 -13.28
CA ALA A 308 -8.28 -7.53 -13.79
C ALA A 308 -9.43 -8.10 -14.63
N ALA A 309 -9.17 -9.10 -15.47
CA ALA A 309 -10.19 -9.81 -16.24
C ALA A 309 -11.20 -10.54 -15.34
N ILE A 310 -10.76 -11.18 -14.25
CA ILE A 310 -11.64 -11.83 -13.25
C ILE A 310 -12.54 -10.79 -12.59
N VAL A 311 -11.96 -9.71 -12.06
CA VAL A 311 -12.74 -8.66 -11.39
C VAL A 311 -13.72 -8.00 -12.37
N ALA A 312 -13.28 -7.66 -13.59
CA ALA A 312 -14.13 -7.10 -14.64
C ALA A 312 -15.27 -8.05 -15.05
N ALA A 313 -15.00 -9.35 -15.19
CA ALA A 313 -16.01 -10.34 -15.53
C ALA A 313 -17.06 -10.50 -14.43
N LEU A 314 -16.71 -10.31 -13.15
CA LEU A 314 -17.68 -10.37 -12.06
C LEU A 314 -18.58 -9.12 -11.99
N HIS A 315 -18.10 -7.97 -12.47
CA HIS A 315 -18.86 -6.72 -12.47
C HIS A 315 -19.80 -6.56 -13.66
N MET A 316 -19.62 -7.34 -14.74
CA MET A 316 -20.42 -7.16 -15.94
C MET A 316 -21.90 -7.52 -15.68
N PRO A 317 -22.87 -6.74 -16.19
CA PRO A 317 -24.26 -7.12 -16.10
C PRO A 317 -24.52 -8.39 -16.91
N LEU A 318 -25.51 -9.19 -16.48
CA LEU A 318 -25.88 -10.43 -17.15
C LEU A 318 -26.19 -10.23 -18.66
N SER A 319 -26.72 -9.06 -19.03
CA SER A 319 -27.01 -8.67 -20.42
C SER A 319 -25.77 -8.49 -21.30
N GLN A 320 -24.58 -8.32 -20.71
CA GLN A 320 -23.32 -8.17 -21.44
C GLN A 320 -22.67 -9.53 -21.77
N LEU A 321 -22.96 -10.59 -21.00
CA LEU A 321 -22.32 -11.91 -21.14
C LEU A 321 -22.44 -12.52 -22.55
N GLU A 322 -23.59 -12.38 -23.22
CA GLU A 322 -23.75 -12.93 -24.58
C GLU A 322 -22.87 -12.20 -25.61
N ARG A 323 -22.66 -10.90 -25.42
CA ARG A 323 -21.83 -10.07 -26.31
C ARG A 323 -20.33 -10.32 -26.13
N THR A 324 -19.90 -10.88 -24.99
CA THR A 324 -18.47 -11.18 -24.79
C THR A 324 -17.97 -12.34 -25.64
N LYS A 325 -18.85 -13.18 -26.20
CA LYS A 325 -18.47 -14.29 -27.10
C LYS A 325 -17.74 -13.80 -28.36
N SER A 326 -18.17 -12.68 -28.92
CA SER A 326 -17.56 -12.03 -30.10
C SER A 326 -16.56 -10.93 -29.75
N LEU A 327 -16.17 -10.77 -28.48
CA LEU A 327 -15.30 -9.68 -28.04
C LEU A 327 -13.91 -9.77 -28.70
N THR A 328 -13.40 -8.63 -29.16
CA THR A 328 -12.02 -8.44 -29.62
C THR A 328 -11.50 -7.14 -29.01
N LEU A 329 -10.39 -7.24 -28.27
CA LEU A 329 -9.74 -6.12 -27.59
C LEU A 329 -8.52 -5.63 -28.37
N SER A 330 -7.89 -4.56 -27.91
CA SER A 330 -6.78 -3.90 -28.63
C SER A 330 -5.58 -4.82 -28.90
N ASN A 331 -5.35 -5.81 -28.03
CA ASN A 331 -4.32 -6.81 -28.20
C ASN A 331 -4.84 -8.24 -27.93
N GLU A 332 -4.13 -9.22 -28.48
CA GLU A 332 -4.50 -10.63 -28.38
C GLU A 332 -4.42 -11.16 -26.94
N VAL A 333 -3.47 -10.67 -26.13
CA VAL A 333 -3.29 -11.08 -24.72
C VAL A 333 -4.52 -10.71 -23.88
N PHE A 334 -5.06 -9.50 -24.05
CA PHE A 334 -6.26 -9.02 -23.37
C PHE A 334 -7.48 -9.82 -23.82
N THR A 335 -7.61 -10.04 -25.13
CA THR A 335 -8.68 -10.86 -25.69
C THR A 335 -8.63 -12.27 -25.12
N LEU A 336 -7.44 -12.88 -25.07
CA LEU A 336 -7.21 -14.21 -24.52
C LEU A 336 -7.55 -14.29 -23.04
N ALA A 337 -7.08 -13.32 -22.25
CA ALA A 337 -7.34 -13.26 -20.81
C ALA A 337 -8.83 -13.17 -20.51
N VAL A 338 -9.54 -12.21 -21.13
CA VAL A 338 -10.98 -12.00 -20.87
C VAL A 338 -11.80 -13.19 -21.32
N LYS A 339 -11.58 -13.71 -22.54
CA LYS A 339 -12.31 -14.89 -23.03
C LYS A 339 -12.01 -16.13 -22.20
N GLY A 340 -10.74 -16.36 -21.88
CA GLY A 340 -10.32 -17.50 -21.06
C GLY A 340 -10.96 -17.48 -19.68
N VAL A 341 -10.99 -16.30 -19.04
CA VAL A 341 -11.62 -16.10 -17.73
C VAL A 341 -13.13 -16.32 -17.79
N ILE A 342 -13.84 -15.67 -18.71
CA ILE A 342 -15.30 -15.79 -18.83
C ILE A 342 -15.70 -17.24 -19.15
N ASN A 343 -15.04 -17.86 -20.13
CA ASN A 343 -15.32 -19.25 -20.50
C ASN A 343 -15.10 -20.18 -19.31
N ARG A 344 -14.01 -20.00 -18.55
CA ARG A 344 -13.74 -20.87 -17.39
C ARG A 344 -14.71 -20.62 -16.24
N LEU A 345 -14.99 -19.36 -15.89
CA LEU A 345 -15.92 -18.99 -14.82
C LEU A 345 -17.30 -19.62 -15.01
N PHE A 346 -17.85 -19.56 -16.23
CA PHE A 346 -19.21 -20.03 -16.53
C PHE A 346 -19.27 -21.42 -17.16
N SER A 347 -18.15 -22.13 -17.27
CA SER A 347 -18.13 -23.54 -17.71
C SER A 347 -18.70 -24.51 -16.66
N ARG A 348 -18.76 -24.11 -15.38
CA ARG A 348 -19.15 -25.00 -14.29
C ARG A 348 -20.67 -25.11 -14.16
N PRO A 349 -21.26 -26.32 -14.25
CA PRO A 349 -22.71 -26.50 -14.32
C PRO A 349 -23.47 -26.09 -13.05
N HIS A 350 -22.79 -26.06 -11.89
CA HIS A 350 -23.36 -25.62 -10.61
C HIS A 350 -23.35 -24.10 -10.42
N LEU A 351 -22.61 -23.37 -11.27
CA LEU A 351 -22.38 -21.95 -11.11
C LEU A 351 -23.19 -21.15 -12.15
N LYS A 352 -24.46 -20.87 -11.84
CA LYS A 352 -25.32 -20.09 -12.74
C LYS A 352 -24.87 -18.62 -12.75
N ALA A 353 -24.69 -18.04 -13.93
CA ALA A 353 -24.32 -16.63 -14.09
C ALA A 353 -25.27 -15.67 -13.37
N GLU A 354 -26.57 -15.98 -13.36
CA GLU A 354 -27.64 -15.25 -12.67
C GLU A 354 -27.43 -15.10 -11.15
N ASN A 355 -26.66 -16.01 -10.53
CA ASN A 355 -26.40 -15.99 -9.09
C ASN A 355 -25.20 -15.12 -8.69
N ILE A 356 -24.36 -14.74 -9.66
CA ILE A 356 -23.08 -14.07 -9.41
C ILE A 356 -23.07 -12.67 -10.02
N LEU A 357 -23.59 -12.55 -11.24
CA LEU A 357 -23.56 -11.31 -11.98
C LEU A 357 -24.69 -10.38 -11.55
N PRO A 358 -24.46 -9.06 -11.51
CA PRO A 358 -25.52 -8.08 -11.32
C PRO A 358 -26.56 -8.16 -12.45
N LYS A 359 -27.84 -8.06 -12.09
CA LYS A 359 -28.94 -8.03 -13.06
C LYS A 359 -28.95 -6.72 -13.86
N ASP A 360 -28.72 -5.61 -13.15
CA ASP A 360 -28.73 -4.25 -13.67
C ASP A 360 -27.38 -3.58 -13.37
N GLY A 361 -26.88 -2.76 -14.30
CA GLY A 361 -25.61 -2.06 -14.12
C GLY A 361 -25.09 -1.44 -15.42
N ASN A 362 -24.08 -0.58 -15.28
CA ASN A 362 -23.35 -0.05 -16.43
C ASN A 362 -22.51 -1.16 -17.05
N GLU A 363 -22.41 -1.16 -18.38
CA GLU A 363 -21.53 -2.08 -19.09
C GLU A 363 -20.07 -1.88 -18.67
N VAL A 364 -19.37 -3.00 -18.52
CA VAL A 364 -17.96 -3.01 -18.17
C VAL A 364 -17.13 -2.81 -19.44
N ASP A 365 -16.29 -1.78 -19.41
CA ASP A 365 -15.25 -1.56 -20.40
C ASP A 365 -14.01 -2.40 -20.02
N PHE A 366 -13.91 -3.60 -20.58
CA PHE A 366 -12.80 -4.52 -20.32
C PHE A 366 -11.45 -3.95 -20.74
N GLU A 367 -11.40 -3.22 -21.86
CA GLU A 367 -10.17 -2.60 -22.36
C GLU A 367 -9.64 -1.63 -21.32
N LYS A 368 -10.49 -0.70 -20.88
CA LYS A 368 -10.12 0.31 -19.87
C LYS A 368 -9.71 -0.32 -18.54
N ALA A 369 -10.39 -1.38 -18.09
CA ALA A 369 -10.06 -2.06 -16.84
C ALA A 369 -8.68 -2.74 -16.90
N LEU A 370 -8.39 -3.47 -17.98
CA LEU A 370 -7.10 -4.14 -18.16
C LEU A 370 -5.97 -3.13 -18.40
N SER A 371 -6.17 -2.13 -19.27
CA SER A 371 -5.20 -1.06 -19.50
C SER A 371 -4.86 -0.34 -18.20
N TYR A 372 -5.84 -0.09 -17.33
CA TYR A 372 -5.60 0.53 -16.05
C TYR A 372 -4.68 -0.32 -15.15
N ALA A 373 -5.00 -1.59 -14.95
CA ALA A 373 -4.18 -2.49 -14.12
C ALA A 373 -2.74 -2.58 -14.65
N CYS A 374 -2.58 -2.63 -15.97
CA CYS A 374 -1.28 -2.59 -16.62
C CYS A 374 -0.53 -1.27 -16.35
N ILE A 375 -1.15 -0.11 -16.53
CA ILE A 375 -0.53 1.20 -16.29
C ILE A 375 -0.08 1.33 -14.83
N ASP A 376 -0.95 0.99 -13.88
CA ASP A 376 -0.69 1.10 -12.44
C ASP A 376 0.53 0.27 -12.02
N LEU A 377 0.56 -1.01 -12.42
CA LEU A 377 1.67 -1.89 -12.08
C LEU A 377 2.97 -1.51 -12.82
N SER A 378 2.88 -1.06 -14.08
CA SER A 378 4.05 -0.63 -14.88
C SER A 378 4.70 0.61 -14.28
N ARG A 379 3.90 1.63 -13.95
CA ARG A 379 4.38 2.86 -13.29
C ARG A 379 5.01 2.55 -11.94
N PHE A 380 4.35 1.69 -11.15
CA PHE A 380 4.87 1.26 -9.87
C PHE A 380 6.22 0.54 -10.02
N THR A 381 6.36 -0.32 -11.02
CA THR A 381 7.63 -1.02 -11.32
C THR A 381 8.73 -0.06 -11.74
N ALA A 382 8.42 0.89 -12.62
CA ALA A 382 9.38 1.92 -13.04
C ALA A 382 9.83 2.79 -11.86
N GLN A 383 8.90 3.16 -10.97
CA GLN A 383 9.25 3.88 -9.73
C GLN A 383 10.16 3.04 -8.84
N LEU A 384 9.85 1.76 -8.60
CA LEU A 384 10.71 0.83 -7.87
C LEU A 384 12.13 0.79 -8.45
N TRP A 385 12.26 0.69 -9.78
CA TRP A 385 13.56 0.66 -10.46
C TRP A 385 14.34 1.97 -10.33
N HIS A 386 13.64 3.10 -10.33
CA HIS A 386 14.23 4.41 -10.10
C HIS A 386 14.78 4.53 -8.68
N GLU A 387 14.00 4.15 -7.67
CA GLU A 387 14.40 4.27 -6.26
C GLU A 387 15.55 3.32 -5.91
N CYS A 388 15.59 2.13 -6.50
CA CYS A 388 16.67 1.16 -6.29
C CYS A 388 17.86 1.33 -7.23
N GLY A 389 17.92 2.42 -8.01
CA GLY A 389 19.06 2.73 -8.88
C GLY A 389 19.26 1.78 -10.08
N ILE A 390 18.25 0.99 -10.44
CA ILE A 390 18.27 0.05 -11.58
C ILE A 390 18.18 0.81 -12.92
N HIS A 391 17.31 1.82 -12.94
CA HIS A 391 17.14 2.74 -14.05
C HIS A 391 16.73 4.11 -13.52
N LYS A 392 17.69 5.04 -13.39
CA LYS A 392 17.40 6.39 -12.92
C LYS A 392 16.88 7.25 -14.07
N HIS A 393 15.63 7.71 -13.96
CA HIS A 393 15.12 8.77 -14.81
C HIS A 393 15.80 10.10 -14.48
N ASP A 394 16.12 10.90 -15.50
CA ASP A 394 16.58 12.28 -15.33
C ASP A 394 15.53 13.11 -14.58
N GLN A 395 15.96 14.27 -14.05
CA GLN A 395 15.31 15.12 -13.04
C GLN A 395 13.80 15.41 -13.25
N ASP A 396 13.27 15.18 -14.44
CA ASP A 396 11.86 15.30 -14.75
C ASP A 396 11.14 13.94 -14.54
N ARG A 397 10.77 13.64 -13.28
CA ARG A 397 9.93 12.47 -12.91
C ARG A 397 8.61 12.40 -13.69
N SER A 398 8.25 13.45 -14.44
CA SER A 398 7.04 13.53 -15.26
C SER A 398 7.02 12.59 -16.48
N VAL A 399 8.17 12.03 -16.91
CA VAL A 399 8.22 11.17 -18.10
C VAL A 399 7.43 9.87 -17.88
N VAL A 400 7.65 9.17 -16.75
CA VAL A 400 6.94 7.93 -16.43
C VAL A 400 5.47 8.18 -16.08
N SER A 401 5.16 9.32 -15.44
CA SER A 401 3.79 9.66 -15.05
C SER A 401 2.90 10.03 -16.24
N ARG A 402 3.49 10.44 -17.37
CA ARG A 402 2.75 10.81 -18.60
C ARG A 402 2.87 9.77 -19.72
N ALA A 403 3.80 8.82 -19.61
CA ALA A 403 3.96 7.73 -20.55
C ALA A 403 2.73 6.82 -20.59
N THR A 404 2.44 6.34 -21.79
CA THR A 404 1.50 5.26 -22.08
C THR A 404 2.00 3.94 -21.51
N PHE A 405 1.10 2.97 -21.35
CA PHE A 405 1.46 1.63 -20.91
C PHE A 405 2.58 1.01 -21.76
N MET A 406 2.46 1.07 -23.09
CA MET A 406 3.41 0.41 -23.99
C MET A 406 4.79 1.07 -23.98
N GLU A 407 4.86 2.39 -23.79
CA GLU A 407 6.15 3.09 -23.60
C GLU A 407 6.87 2.61 -22.33
N ILE A 408 6.14 2.46 -21.22
CA ILE A 408 6.71 1.92 -19.97
C ILE A 408 7.05 0.44 -20.12
N TYR A 409 6.21 -0.34 -20.81
CA TYR A 409 6.46 -1.76 -21.07
C TYR A 409 7.75 -1.97 -21.88
N LYS A 410 7.95 -1.15 -22.92
CA LYS A 410 9.18 -1.13 -23.72
C LYS A 410 10.39 -0.76 -22.87
N LEU A 411 10.28 0.28 -22.04
CA LEU A 411 11.34 0.70 -21.12
C LEU A 411 11.73 -0.42 -20.13
N LEU A 412 10.76 -1.15 -19.59
CA LEU A 412 10.99 -2.18 -18.58
C LEU A 412 11.42 -3.52 -19.15
N THR A 413 11.19 -3.81 -20.43
CA THR A 413 11.37 -5.17 -20.98
C THR A 413 12.15 -5.23 -22.30
N ASP A 414 12.43 -4.08 -22.93
CA ASP A 414 12.93 -3.95 -24.29
C ASP A 414 12.03 -4.60 -25.37
N ASN A 415 10.76 -4.88 -25.08
CA ASN A 415 9.81 -5.45 -26.05
C ASN A 415 8.77 -4.42 -26.48
N ASP A 416 8.45 -4.40 -27.77
CA ASP A 416 7.45 -3.49 -28.35
C ASP A 416 6.01 -4.00 -28.21
N GLU A 417 5.82 -5.30 -27.94
CA GLU A 417 4.50 -5.95 -27.88
C GLU A 417 4.40 -6.96 -26.73
N LEU A 418 3.16 -7.21 -26.28
CA LEU A 418 2.84 -8.28 -25.35
C LEU A 418 2.91 -9.64 -26.06
N SER A 419 3.45 -10.64 -25.38
CA SER A 419 3.61 -12.00 -25.91
C SER A 419 2.72 -13.00 -25.17
N LEU A 420 1.98 -13.80 -25.94
CA LEU A 420 1.18 -14.91 -25.43
C LEU A 420 2.00 -15.98 -24.70
N LYS A 421 3.34 -15.99 -24.86
CA LYS A 421 4.25 -16.93 -24.17
C LYS A 421 4.13 -16.87 -22.64
N PHE A 422 3.78 -15.70 -22.10
CA PHE A 422 3.59 -15.48 -20.66
C PHE A 422 2.15 -15.73 -20.20
N LEU A 423 1.24 -16.07 -21.12
CA LEU A 423 -0.16 -16.37 -20.82
C LEU A 423 -0.66 -17.71 -21.39
N PRO A 424 -0.10 -18.87 -20.98
CA PRO A 424 -0.67 -20.15 -21.38
C PRO A 424 -2.12 -20.28 -20.90
N HIS A 425 -3.01 -20.82 -21.76
CA HIS A 425 -4.42 -21.07 -21.40
C HIS A 425 -4.59 -21.81 -20.07
N VAL A 426 -3.73 -22.81 -19.84
CA VAL A 426 -3.71 -23.63 -18.61
C VAL A 426 -3.52 -22.78 -17.34
N HIS A 427 -2.76 -21.68 -17.42
CA HIS A 427 -2.57 -20.78 -16.27
C HIS A 427 -3.85 -20.02 -15.94
N ILE A 428 -4.55 -19.50 -16.97
CA ILE A 428 -5.84 -18.82 -16.79
C ILE A 428 -6.83 -19.77 -16.12
N GLU A 429 -6.96 -21.00 -16.62
CA GLU A 429 -7.89 -21.98 -16.07
C GLU A 429 -7.61 -22.27 -14.59
N LYS A 430 -6.33 -22.51 -14.25
CA LYS A 430 -5.90 -22.81 -12.88
C LYS A 430 -6.11 -21.63 -11.92
N TRP A 431 -5.79 -20.40 -12.33
CA TRP A 431 -6.02 -19.21 -11.51
C TRP A 431 -7.51 -18.95 -11.30
N VAL A 432 -8.33 -19.10 -12.34
CA VAL A 432 -9.79 -18.99 -12.23
C VAL A 432 -10.35 -20.09 -11.33
N ASP A 433 -9.89 -21.33 -11.48
CA ASP A 433 -10.33 -22.45 -10.64
C ASP A 433 -10.02 -22.22 -9.16
N ALA A 434 -8.85 -21.66 -8.84
CA ALA A 434 -8.50 -21.28 -7.48
C ALA A 434 -9.46 -20.22 -6.95
N VAL A 435 -9.78 -19.17 -7.72
CA VAL A 435 -10.76 -18.13 -7.32
C VAL A 435 -12.15 -18.73 -7.13
N LEU A 436 -12.56 -19.67 -7.98
CA LEU A 436 -13.85 -20.34 -7.88
C LEU A 436 -14.02 -21.16 -6.60
N GLN A 437 -12.93 -21.60 -5.95
CA GLN A 437 -13.03 -22.27 -4.63
C GLN A 437 -13.60 -21.33 -3.55
N TRP A 438 -13.44 -20.02 -3.73
CA TRP A 438 -13.83 -18.98 -2.78
C TRP A 438 -15.14 -18.28 -3.17
N ILE A 439 -15.70 -18.54 -4.34
CA ILE A 439 -16.87 -17.82 -4.85
C ILE A 439 -18.15 -18.11 -4.05
N SER A 440 -18.21 -19.25 -3.36
CA SER A 440 -19.30 -19.60 -2.44
C SER A 440 -19.28 -18.77 -1.15
N CYS A 441 -18.17 -18.10 -0.84
CA CYS A 441 -18.05 -17.23 0.32
C CYS A 441 -18.67 -15.86 0.01
N LYS A 442 -19.83 -15.55 0.61
CA LYS A 442 -20.57 -14.29 0.37
C LYS A 442 -19.70 -13.03 0.53
N ASN A 443 -18.89 -12.96 1.59
CA ASN A 443 -18.00 -11.82 1.84
C ASN A 443 -16.92 -11.67 0.77
N PHE A 444 -16.46 -12.78 0.16
CA PHE A 444 -15.42 -12.74 -0.87
C PHE A 444 -15.93 -12.08 -2.15
N VAL A 445 -17.10 -12.51 -2.63
CA VAL A 445 -17.73 -11.95 -3.83
C VAL A 445 -18.12 -10.49 -3.60
N GLU A 446 -18.69 -10.15 -2.45
CA GLU A 446 -19.02 -8.75 -2.13
C GLU A 446 -17.78 -7.83 -2.08
N ASN A 447 -16.63 -8.34 -1.62
CA ASN A 447 -15.39 -7.56 -1.61
C ASN A 447 -14.87 -7.32 -3.03
N LEU A 448 -14.90 -8.35 -3.88
CA LEU A 448 -14.50 -8.20 -5.29
C LEU A 448 -15.38 -7.19 -6.03
N HIS A 449 -16.70 -7.17 -5.78
CA HIS A 449 -17.62 -6.17 -6.35
C HIS A 449 -17.40 -4.74 -5.85
N LYS A 450 -16.71 -4.57 -4.72
CA LYS A 450 -16.33 -3.25 -4.19
C LYS A 450 -14.98 -2.79 -4.72
N GLU A 451 -14.21 -3.67 -5.37
CA GLU A 451 -12.94 -3.29 -5.96
C GLU A 451 -13.16 -2.39 -7.18
N PRO A 452 -12.49 -1.24 -7.25
CA PRO A 452 -12.62 -0.35 -8.39
C PRO A 452 -11.98 -0.97 -9.64
N LEU A 453 -12.74 -1.04 -10.74
CA LEU A 453 -12.24 -1.47 -12.06
C LEU A 453 -11.27 -0.49 -12.73
N SER A 454 -11.23 0.75 -12.25
CA SER A 454 -10.34 1.80 -12.73
C SER A 454 -9.86 2.60 -11.54
N TRP A 455 -8.59 3.02 -11.53
CA TRP A 455 -8.14 3.96 -10.52
C TRP A 455 -9.00 5.20 -10.52
N ARG A 456 -9.03 5.84 -9.35
CA ARG A 456 -9.10 7.29 -9.32
C ARG A 456 -7.86 7.77 -8.61
N SER A 457 -7.17 8.73 -9.22
CA SER A 457 -6.10 9.44 -8.51
C SER A 457 -6.65 9.89 -7.18
N PHE A 458 -5.88 9.72 -6.10
CA PHE A 458 -6.23 10.19 -4.76
C PHE A 458 -6.17 11.73 -4.71
N LYS A 459 -7.01 12.35 -5.53
CA LYS A 459 -7.23 13.78 -5.64
C LYS A 459 -8.48 14.08 -4.85
N LEU A 460 -8.43 15.21 -4.16
CA LEU A 460 -9.62 15.74 -3.53
C LEU A 460 -10.69 15.99 -4.59
N LEU A 461 -11.96 15.84 -4.19
CA LEU A 461 -13.11 16.10 -5.05
C LEU A 461 -12.99 17.45 -5.75
N THR A 462 -13.29 17.45 -7.04
CA THR A 462 -13.46 18.71 -7.77
C THR A 462 -14.71 19.42 -7.26
N LEU A 463 -14.50 20.57 -6.63
CA LEU A 463 -15.54 21.37 -6.02
C LEU A 463 -16.19 22.34 -7.04
N PRO A 464 -17.49 22.64 -6.94
CA PRO A 464 -18.16 23.66 -7.75
C PRO A 464 -17.55 25.06 -7.58
N LYS A 465 -17.76 25.95 -8.56
CA LYS A 465 -17.25 27.33 -8.50
C LYS A 465 -17.96 28.18 -7.44
N SER A 466 -19.27 28.02 -7.29
CA SER A 466 -20.08 28.70 -6.27
C SER A 466 -20.30 27.78 -5.07
N TYR A 467 -20.21 28.31 -3.85
CA TYR A 467 -20.57 27.57 -2.66
C TYR A 467 -22.06 27.21 -2.63
N ASP A 468 -22.92 28.06 -3.18
CA ASP A 468 -24.36 27.81 -3.25
C ASP A 468 -24.69 26.57 -4.08
N ASP A 469 -23.95 26.34 -5.17
CA ASP A 469 -24.08 25.13 -5.99
C ASP A 469 -23.68 23.87 -5.20
N LEU A 470 -22.60 23.96 -4.42
CA LEU A 470 -22.18 22.86 -3.53
C LEU A 470 -23.24 22.62 -2.45
N PHE A 471 -23.70 23.67 -1.79
CA PHE A 471 -24.70 23.58 -0.73
C PHE A 471 -25.99 22.96 -1.27
N ALA A 472 -26.53 23.47 -2.37
CA ALA A 472 -27.74 22.96 -3.00
C ALA A 472 -27.61 21.48 -3.41
N ARG A 473 -26.42 21.04 -3.82
CA ARG A 473 -26.16 19.64 -4.20
C ARG A 473 -26.27 18.66 -3.03
N PHE A 474 -25.89 19.07 -1.82
CA PHE A 474 -25.82 18.19 -0.66
C PHE A 474 -26.86 18.47 0.43
N PHE A 475 -27.52 19.63 0.36
CA PHE A 475 -28.54 20.03 1.32
C PHE A 475 -29.71 19.03 1.36
N GLY A 476 -30.07 18.59 2.57
CA GLY A 476 -31.17 17.66 2.80
C GLY A 476 -30.91 16.21 2.40
N LEU A 477 -29.74 15.87 1.84
CA LEU A 477 -29.40 14.49 1.53
C LEU A 477 -29.23 13.66 2.83
N PRO A 478 -29.68 12.39 2.83
CA PRO A 478 -29.57 11.53 4.00
C PRO A 478 -28.12 11.07 4.22
N CYS A 479 -27.74 10.93 5.49
CA CYS A 479 -26.52 10.25 5.90
C CYS A 479 -26.55 8.79 5.49
N VAL A 480 -25.46 8.27 4.94
CA VAL A 480 -25.36 6.86 4.51
C VAL A 480 -25.47 5.89 5.70
N ALA A 481 -25.06 6.31 6.90
CA ALA A 481 -25.09 5.45 8.08
C ALA A 481 -26.46 5.35 8.76
N CYS A 482 -27.16 6.48 8.95
CA CYS A 482 -28.45 6.49 9.68
C CYS A 482 -29.68 6.76 8.80
N GLY A 483 -29.51 7.14 7.52
CA GLY A 483 -30.61 7.45 6.61
C GLY A 483 -31.32 8.78 6.88
N LEU A 484 -30.89 9.56 7.88
CA LEU A 484 -31.47 10.87 8.22
C LEU A 484 -30.63 12.03 7.67
N ALA A 485 -31.27 13.16 7.37
CA ALA A 485 -30.57 14.38 6.98
C ALA A 485 -29.68 14.87 8.15
N PRO A 486 -28.35 15.01 7.96
CA PRO A 486 -27.45 15.44 9.02
C PRO A 486 -27.75 16.86 9.49
N ARG A 487 -27.71 17.09 10.81
CA ARG A 487 -27.73 18.46 11.38
C ARG A 487 -26.40 19.17 11.17
N MET A 488 -25.29 18.44 11.34
CA MET A 488 -23.94 18.88 10.99
C MET A 488 -23.37 18.02 9.85
N PRO A 489 -23.70 18.36 8.59
CA PRO A 489 -23.26 17.61 7.42
C PRO A 489 -21.78 17.84 7.09
N PHE A 490 -21.04 16.74 7.02
CA PHE A 490 -19.63 16.68 6.63
C PHE A 490 -19.51 15.93 5.31
N ILE A 491 -18.90 16.55 4.30
CA ILE A 491 -18.60 15.90 3.02
C ILE A 491 -17.16 15.41 3.06
N CYS A 492 -16.95 14.11 2.91
CA CYS A 492 -15.62 13.55 2.72
C CYS A 492 -15.09 13.95 1.33
N LEU A 493 -14.01 14.74 1.29
CA LEU A 493 -13.41 15.21 0.03
C LEU A 493 -12.64 14.13 -0.73
N LEU A 494 -12.60 12.89 -0.24
CA LEU A 494 -11.98 11.76 -0.93
C LEU A 494 -12.99 10.96 -1.75
N CYS A 495 -14.16 10.70 -1.18
CA CYS A 495 -15.17 9.82 -1.79
C CYS A 495 -16.50 10.52 -2.10
N GLY A 496 -16.74 11.72 -1.56
CA GLY A 496 -17.99 12.47 -1.76
C GLY A 496 -19.15 12.05 -0.86
N GLN A 497 -18.91 11.14 0.09
CA GLN A 497 -19.92 10.70 1.03
C GLN A 497 -20.26 11.80 2.05
N LEU A 498 -21.56 11.92 2.36
CA LEU A 498 -22.08 12.78 3.41
C LEU A 498 -22.17 12.01 4.74
N SER A 499 -21.57 12.57 5.79
CA SER A 499 -21.47 12.00 7.14
C SER A 499 -22.02 12.95 8.21
N CYS A 500 -22.57 12.38 9.29
CA CYS A 500 -22.99 13.14 10.46
C CYS A 500 -21.83 13.30 11.45
N LEU A 501 -21.54 14.52 11.89
CA LEU A 501 -20.65 14.73 13.04
C LEU A 501 -21.36 14.48 14.39
N ASP A 502 -22.68 14.70 14.44
CA ASP A 502 -23.48 14.57 15.67
C ASP A 502 -23.61 13.13 16.18
N GLY A 503 -24.00 13.00 17.45
CA GLY A 503 -24.22 11.72 18.14
C GLY A 503 -25.35 10.85 17.61
N CYS A 504 -25.99 11.18 16.47
CA CYS A 504 -27.04 10.34 15.90
C CYS A 504 -26.53 9.03 15.30
N CYS A 505 -25.22 8.94 15.00
CA CYS A 505 -24.58 7.77 14.40
C CYS A 505 -23.50 7.14 15.29
N THR A 506 -23.59 7.28 16.62
CA THR A 506 -22.63 6.66 17.53
C THR A 506 -22.83 5.15 17.59
N ILE A 507 -21.79 4.40 17.25
CA ILE A 507 -21.77 2.95 17.45
C ILE A 507 -21.15 2.69 18.83
N SER A 508 -21.99 2.34 19.80
CA SER A 508 -21.54 1.81 21.09
C SER A 508 -21.23 0.32 20.92
N ALA A 509 -20.01 -0.02 20.52
CA ALA A 509 -19.53 -1.40 20.63
C ALA A 509 -19.07 -1.64 22.08
N ALA A 510 -19.53 -2.74 22.68
CA ALA A 510 -19.21 -3.13 24.05
C ALA A 510 -17.67 -3.19 24.25
N GLY A 511 -17.11 -2.19 24.94
CA GLY A 511 -15.70 -2.13 25.32
C GLY A 511 -14.80 -1.19 24.50
N SER A 512 -15.28 -0.49 23.48
CA SER A 512 -14.50 0.54 22.76
C SER A 512 -15.16 1.92 22.84
N THR A 513 -14.36 2.99 22.88
CA THR A 513 -14.82 4.39 22.89
C THR A 513 -15.82 4.64 21.75
N ALA A 514 -16.95 5.30 22.04
CA ALA A 514 -17.95 5.63 21.04
C ALA A 514 -17.30 6.51 19.94
N ALA A 515 -17.24 5.99 18.71
CA ALA A 515 -16.79 6.76 17.54
C ALA A 515 -18.03 7.31 16.82
N ASN A 516 -17.99 8.58 16.42
CA ASN A 516 -19.00 9.17 15.54
C ASN A 516 -18.77 8.71 14.09
N GLU A 517 -19.73 9.02 13.22
CA GLU A 517 -19.68 8.60 11.82
C GLU A 517 -18.53 9.23 11.03
N VAL A 518 -18.08 10.45 11.37
CA VAL A 518 -16.93 11.09 10.71
C VAL A 518 -15.65 10.32 11.00
N GLU A 519 -15.37 9.97 12.26
CA GLU A 519 -14.21 9.16 12.63
C GLU A 519 -14.28 7.75 12.05
N ARG A 520 -15.45 7.09 12.12
CA ARG A 520 -15.66 5.77 11.53
C ARG A 520 -15.48 5.80 10.02
N HIS A 521 -15.99 6.82 9.35
CA HIS A 521 -15.83 6.99 7.91
C HIS A 521 -14.37 7.24 7.54
N ALA A 522 -13.64 8.09 8.27
CA ALA A 522 -12.21 8.29 8.04
C ALA A 522 -11.42 6.97 8.19
N LEU A 523 -11.79 6.14 9.17
CA LEU A 523 -11.19 4.81 9.36
C LEU A 523 -11.45 3.86 8.17
N VAL A 524 -12.66 3.89 7.60
CA VAL A 524 -13.05 2.99 6.50
C VAL A 524 -12.59 3.49 5.14
N CYS A 525 -12.73 4.80 4.88
CA CYS A 525 -12.46 5.43 3.59
C CYS A 525 -10.97 5.62 3.33
N SER A 526 -10.20 5.86 4.38
CA SER A 526 -8.82 6.35 4.27
C SER A 526 -7.98 6.01 5.49
N SER A 527 -8.28 4.87 6.13
CA SER A 527 -7.46 4.25 7.18
C SER A 527 -7.18 5.14 8.41
N GLY A 528 -8.07 6.08 8.70
CA GLY A 528 -8.04 6.88 9.93
C GLY A 528 -7.67 8.35 9.73
N VAL A 529 -7.34 8.75 8.50
CA VAL A 529 -7.05 10.14 8.11
C VAL A 529 -8.11 10.61 7.14
N GLY A 530 -8.73 11.77 7.32
CA GLY A 530 -9.77 12.26 6.40
C GLY A 530 -9.72 13.76 6.19
N CYS A 531 -10.07 14.19 4.97
CA CYS A 531 -10.26 15.59 4.61
C CYS A 531 -11.75 15.83 4.42
N PHE A 532 -12.35 16.67 5.25
CA PHE A 532 -13.78 16.92 5.23
C PHE A 532 -14.10 18.39 4.99
N LEU A 533 -15.20 18.67 4.29
CA LEU A 533 -15.80 20.00 4.22
C LEU A 533 -17.08 20.02 5.07
N SER A 534 -17.14 20.94 6.04
CA SER A 534 -18.33 21.20 6.85
C SER A 534 -19.28 22.15 6.13
N LEU A 535 -20.45 21.65 5.71
CA LEU A 535 -21.43 22.44 4.93
C LEU A 535 -22.03 23.62 5.71
N ASN A 536 -22.06 23.56 7.04
CA ASN A 536 -22.61 24.65 7.85
C ASN A 536 -21.60 25.77 8.07
N THR A 537 -20.31 25.52 7.83
CA THR A 537 -19.24 26.48 8.16
C THR A 537 -18.34 26.85 6.99
N SER A 538 -18.46 26.15 5.86
CA SER A 538 -17.54 26.18 4.71
C SER A 538 -16.10 25.75 5.01
N LEU A 539 -15.81 25.33 6.25
CA LEU A 539 -14.46 25.02 6.69
C LEU A 539 -14.05 23.62 6.27
N ILE A 540 -12.77 23.50 5.93
CA ILE A 540 -12.06 22.24 5.76
C ILE A 540 -11.55 21.79 7.12
N VAL A 541 -11.82 20.53 7.44
CA VAL A 541 -11.42 19.85 8.67
C VAL A 541 -10.57 18.65 8.30
N ILE A 542 -9.37 18.59 8.86
CA ILE A 542 -8.48 17.44 8.78
C ILE A 542 -8.70 16.59 10.02
N VAL A 543 -9.10 15.34 9.82
CA VAL A 543 -9.31 14.36 10.89
C VAL A 543 -8.18 13.35 10.82
N CYS A 544 -7.56 13.06 11.96
CA CYS A 544 -6.53 12.05 12.09
C CYS A 544 -6.69 11.36 13.44
N ASN A 545 -7.16 10.11 13.46
CA ASN A 545 -7.16 9.21 14.63
C ASN A 545 -7.38 9.90 15.99
N ARG A 546 -8.64 10.18 16.35
CA ARG A 546 -9.03 10.89 17.59
C ARG A 546 -8.51 12.33 17.70
N LYS A 547 -7.90 12.89 16.65
CA LYS A 547 -7.55 14.30 16.57
C LYS A 547 -8.22 14.96 15.38
N ALA A 548 -8.42 16.27 15.49
CA ALA A 548 -8.92 17.09 14.41
C ALA A 548 -8.17 18.42 14.35
N ALA A 549 -8.25 19.05 13.19
CA ALA A 549 -7.56 20.28 12.84
C ALA A 549 -8.43 21.09 11.88
N LEU A 550 -8.55 22.39 12.10
CA LEU A 550 -9.26 23.30 11.19
C LEU A 550 -8.26 23.89 10.19
N TRP A 551 -8.41 23.57 8.90
CA TRP A 551 -7.50 24.08 7.86
C TRP A 551 -7.90 25.48 7.35
N GLY A 552 -9.19 25.83 7.42
CA GLY A 552 -9.75 27.06 6.86
C GLY A 552 -10.71 26.78 5.69
N SER A 553 -11.16 27.80 4.96
CA SER A 553 -12.09 27.61 3.82
C SER A 553 -11.40 27.66 2.46
N VAL A 554 -11.77 26.80 1.51
CA VAL A 554 -11.37 26.96 0.10
C VAL A 554 -12.29 27.91 -0.68
N TYR A 555 -13.38 28.36 -0.05
CA TYR A 555 -14.34 29.30 -0.60
C TYR A 555 -14.16 30.67 0.07
N LEU A 556 -14.01 31.71 -0.75
CA LEU A 556 -13.78 33.08 -0.30
C LEU A 556 -14.82 34.01 -0.91
N ASP A 557 -15.12 35.11 -0.24
CA ASP A 557 -15.92 36.17 -0.82
C ASP A 557 -15.14 36.90 -1.94
N VAL A 558 -15.80 37.86 -2.60
CA VAL A 558 -15.21 38.65 -3.69
C VAL A 558 -14.00 39.50 -3.25
N HIS A 559 -13.81 39.72 -1.95
CA HIS A 559 -12.66 40.44 -1.39
C HIS A 559 -11.53 39.49 -0.94
N GLY A 560 -11.73 38.17 -1.09
CA GLY A 560 -10.76 37.17 -0.67
C GLY A 560 -10.83 36.81 0.81
N GLU A 561 -11.91 37.15 1.51
CA GLU A 561 -12.13 36.84 2.93
C GLU A 561 -12.93 35.55 3.11
N GLU A 562 -12.67 34.84 4.19
CA GLU A 562 -13.52 33.73 4.63
C GLU A 562 -14.83 34.27 5.23
N ASP A 563 -15.94 33.56 5.02
CA ASP A 563 -17.18 33.76 5.80
C ASP A 563 -17.36 32.56 6.74
N ARG A 564 -16.58 32.56 7.81
CA ARG A 564 -16.58 31.47 8.80
C ARG A 564 -17.99 31.33 9.39
N ASN A 565 -18.46 30.09 9.53
CA ASN A 565 -19.82 29.78 10.00
C ASN A 565 -20.93 30.46 9.19
N LEU A 566 -20.62 30.97 7.98
CA LEU A 566 -21.55 31.62 7.06
C LEU A 566 -22.35 32.77 7.70
N ARG A 567 -21.76 33.46 8.70
CA ARG A 567 -22.46 34.48 9.50
C ARG A 567 -22.76 35.74 8.71
N ARG A 568 -21.92 36.10 7.75
CA ARG A 568 -22.08 37.31 6.94
C ARG A 568 -23.07 37.09 5.79
N GLY A 569 -23.30 35.83 5.41
CA GLY A 569 -24.21 35.45 4.32
C GLY A 569 -23.73 35.96 2.96
N LYS A 570 -22.42 36.14 2.78
CA LYS A 570 -21.86 36.61 1.51
C LYS A 570 -21.75 35.47 0.50
N PRO A 571 -21.99 35.73 -0.79
CA PRO A 571 -21.67 34.75 -1.84
C PRO A 571 -20.19 34.36 -1.78
N LEU A 572 -19.91 33.06 -1.77
CA LEU A 572 -18.56 32.53 -1.71
C LEU A 572 -18.20 31.77 -2.99
N PHE A 573 -16.96 31.96 -3.43
CA PHE A 573 -16.43 31.41 -4.67
C PHE A 573 -15.16 30.61 -4.41
N LEU A 574 -14.99 29.54 -5.17
CA LEU A 574 -13.86 28.64 -5.04
C LEU A 574 -12.55 29.36 -5.40
N SER A 575 -11.64 29.43 -4.43
CA SER A 575 -10.31 30.00 -4.65
C SER A 575 -9.37 28.94 -5.20
N LYS A 576 -8.99 29.06 -6.48
CA LYS A 576 -8.04 28.16 -7.14
C LYS A 576 -6.74 28.00 -6.33
N ARG A 577 -6.19 29.12 -5.84
CA ARG A 577 -4.99 29.16 -5.00
C ARG A 577 -5.12 28.33 -3.72
N ARG A 578 -6.27 28.41 -3.04
CA ARG A 578 -6.50 27.65 -1.80
C ARG A 578 -6.75 26.17 -2.07
N VAL A 579 -7.44 25.82 -3.16
CA VAL A 579 -7.60 24.42 -3.58
C VAL A 579 -6.27 23.78 -3.93
N GLU A 580 -5.42 24.48 -4.68
CA GLU A 580 -4.05 24.02 -5.00
C GLU A 580 -3.24 23.82 -3.72
N ARG A 581 -3.32 24.77 -2.77
CA ARG A 581 -2.64 24.65 -1.47
C ARG A 581 -3.16 23.48 -0.63
N LEU A 582 -4.48 23.33 -0.47
CA LEU A 582 -5.08 22.21 0.25
C LEU A 582 -4.68 20.87 -0.38
N THR A 583 -4.68 20.80 -1.71
CA THR A 583 -4.28 19.59 -2.43
C THR A 583 -2.80 19.30 -2.19
N ALA A 584 -1.94 20.32 -2.17
CA ALA A 584 -0.52 20.18 -1.84
C ALA A 584 -0.34 19.68 -0.41
N ASP A 585 -0.95 20.35 0.58
CA ASP A 585 -0.84 20.00 2.01
C ASP A 585 -1.36 18.57 2.26
N TRP A 586 -2.46 18.19 1.61
CA TRP A 586 -3.02 16.85 1.67
C TRP A 586 -2.10 15.81 1.01
N THR A 587 -1.57 16.09 -0.18
CA THR A 587 -0.66 15.16 -0.88
C THR A 587 0.65 15.00 -0.12
N MET A 588 1.14 16.09 0.45
CA MET A 588 2.34 16.10 1.27
C MET A 588 2.05 15.68 2.71
N GLN A 589 0.82 15.40 3.14
CA GLN A 589 0.47 15.09 4.54
C GLN A 589 1.20 16.02 5.55
N SER A 590 1.55 17.24 5.14
CA SER A 590 2.43 18.16 5.85
C SER A 590 1.58 19.27 6.45
N PHE A 591 0.67 18.85 7.31
CA PHE A 591 -0.21 19.76 8.03
C PHE A 591 0.56 20.59 9.09
N GLU A 592 1.83 20.25 9.35
CA GLU A 592 2.77 20.88 10.29
C GLU A 592 3.28 22.26 9.84
N HIS A 593 3.33 22.55 8.53
CA HIS A 593 3.75 23.89 8.04
C HIS A 593 2.64 24.93 8.09
N LEU A 594 1.43 24.52 8.47
CA LEU A 594 0.29 25.40 8.59
C LEU A 594 0.08 25.76 10.06
N VAL A 595 -0.49 26.94 10.28
CA VAL A 595 -1.02 27.44 11.54
C VAL A 595 -2.25 26.59 11.97
N VAL A 596 -2.10 25.28 12.07
CA VAL A 596 -3.19 24.33 12.30
C VAL A 596 -2.80 23.42 13.46
N ASN A 597 -3.24 23.80 14.65
CA ASN A 597 -3.01 23.04 15.86
C ASN A 597 -4.00 21.87 15.90
N PHE A 598 -3.49 20.63 15.94
CA PHE A 598 -4.33 19.46 16.20
C PHE A 598 -4.81 19.48 17.65
N PHE A 599 -6.10 19.27 17.84
CA PHE A 599 -6.77 19.12 19.13
C PHE A 599 -7.48 17.76 19.20
N ASN A 600 -7.98 17.38 20.38
CA ASN A 600 -8.74 16.14 20.52
C ASN A 600 -10.03 16.24 19.70
N PHE A 601 -10.36 15.21 18.93
CA PHE A 601 -11.57 15.15 18.10
C PHE A 601 -12.83 15.46 18.92
N ASP A 602 -12.88 15.05 20.18
CA ASP A 602 -14.02 15.29 21.07
C ASP A 602 -14.33 16.81 21.20
N ASP A 603 -13.34 17.69 21.00
CA ASP A 603 -13.49 19.14 21.07
C ASP A 603 -13.92 19.79 19.74
N LEU A 604 -13.96 19.05 18.62
CA LEU A 604 -14.20 19.58 17.27
C LEU A 604 -15.46 20.43 17.16
N MET A 605 -16.52 20.04 17.84
CA MET A 605 -17.78 20.79 17.86
C MET A 605 -17.62 22.19 18.49
N SER A 606 -16.80 22.31 19.54
CA SER A 606 -16.49 23.61 20.15
C SER A 606 -15.63 24.45 19.21
N TYR A 607 -14.58 23.84 18.66
CA TYR A 607 -13.67 24.53 17.74
C TYR A 607 -14.36 25.07 16.48
N LEU A 608 -15.32 24.33 15.92
CA LEU A 608 -16.12 24.81 14.78
C LEU A 608 -17.00 26.01 15.15
N ARG A 609 -17.64 25.97 16.33
CA ARG A 609 -18.45 27.07 16.84
C ARG A 609 -17.62 28.35 17.00
N ASP A 610 -16.40 28.18 17.50
CA ASP A 610 -15.49 29.26 17.89
C ASP A 610 -14.41 29.56 16.83
N ALA A 611 -14.56 29.03 15.62
CA ALA A 611 -13.55 29.14 14.55
C ALA A 611 -13.14 30.59 14.20
N HIS A 612 -13.97 31.58 14.52
CA HIS A 612 -13.62 33.00 14.37
C HIS A 612 -12.51 33.45 15.32
N TYR A 613 -12.39 32.83 16.50
CA TYR A 613 -11.37 33.14 17.50
C TYR A 613 -10.13 32.26 17.38
N VAL A 614 -10.29 31.02 16.94
CA VAL A 614 -9.20 30.03 16.92
C VAL A 614 -8.27 30.18 15.72
N LEU A 615 -8.82 30.57 14.56
CA LEU A 615 -8.04 30.76 13.33
C LEU A 615 -7.62 32.24 13.22
N GLN A 616 -6.62 32.68 13.98
CA GLN A 616 -6.03 34.02 13.83
C GLN A 616 -4.86 34.04 12.86
#